data_AF-A4N1T1-F1
#
_entry.id   AF-A4N1T1-F1
#
_cell.length_a   1.000
_cell.length_b   1.000
_cell.length_c   1.000
_cell.angle_alpha   90.00
_cell.angle_beta   90.00
_cell.angle_gamma   90.00
#
_symmetry.space_group_name_H-M   'P 1'
#
loop_
_entity.id
_entity.type
_entity.pdbx_description
1 polymer ?
#
loop_
_entity_poly.entity_id
_entity_poly.type
_entity_poly.pdbx_seq_one_letter_code
_entity_poly.pdbx_strand_id
1 'polypeptide(L)'
;MLKNKKFKLNFIALTVAYALAPYTEAALVRDDVDYQIFRDFAENKGRFSVGATNVEVRDKNNQSLGSALPNGIPMIDFSVVDVNKRIGTLVDPQYIVSVKHAHKHINDFYLGIITDTVMFLMMKINIV
;
A
#
# COMPACT_ATOMS: atom_id res chain seq x y z
N MET A 1 -7.34 4.82 -39.81
CA MET A 1 -6.29 5.67 -39.17
C MET A 1 -6.84 6.20 -37.85
N LEU A 2 -6.51 5.55 -36.73
CA LEU A 2 -6.98 5.94 -35.39
C LEU A 2 -6.26 7.23 -34.95
N LYS A 3 -7.02 8.31 -34.73
CA LYS A 3 -6.53 9.60 -34.24
C LYS A 3 -6.04 9.45 -32.79
N ASN A 4 -4.73 9.63 -32.56
CA ASN A 4 -4.17 9.86 -31.22
C ASN A 4 -4.68 11.21 -30.68
N LYS A 5 -5.81 11.20 -29.95
CA LYS A 5 -6.25 12.37 -29.17
C LYS A 5 -5.37 12.45 -27.92
N LYS A 6 -4.44 13.41 -27.89
CA LYS A 6 -3.70 13.76 -26.68
C LYS A 6 -4.69 14.32 -25.64
N PHE A 7 -4.68 13.76 -24.43
CA PHE A 7 -5.53 14.21 -23.33
C PHE A 7 -5.16 15.66 -22.97
N LYS A 8 -6.13 16.58 -23.02
CA LYS A 8 -5.94 17.98 -22.62
C LYS A 8 -6.27 18.09 -21.13
N LEU A 9 -5.27 18.44 -20.32
CA LEU A 9 -5.43 18.61 -18.88
C LEU A 9 -6.24 19.89 -18.59
N ASN A 10 -7.54 19.74 -18.35
CA ASN A 10 -8.43 20.85 -18.00
C ASN A 10 -8.55 20.98 -16.47
N PHE A 11 -8.90 22.16 -15.96
CA PHE A 11 -9.02 22.46 -14.53
C PHE A 11 -9.94 21.49 -13.76
N ILE A 12 -11.02 21.03 -14.39
CA ILE A 12 -11.95 20.02 -13.83
C ILE A 12 -11.25 18.66 -13.65
N ALA A 13 -10.37 18.26 -14.58
CA ALA A 13 -9.64 17.01 -14.45
C ALA A 13 -8.63 17.05 -13.29
N LEU A 14 -8.04 18.23 -13.02
CA LEU A 14 -7.15 18.46 -11.88
C LEU A 14 -7.90 18.39 -10.54
N THR A 15 -9.07 19.03 -10.42
CA THR A 15 -9.85 19.00 -9.17
C THR A 15 -10.43 17.62 -8.88
N VAL A 16 -10.86 16.87 -9.90
CA VAL A 16 -11.29 15.47 -9.74
C VAL A 16 -10.12 14.58 -9.32
N ALA A 17 -8.94 14.74 -9.94
CA ALA A 17 -7.75 13.98 -9.54
C ALA A 17 -7.33 14.27 -8.09
N TYR A 18 -7.45 15.53 -7.64
CA TYR A 18 -7.14 15.92 -6.27
C TYR A 18 -8.17 15.43 -5.26
N ALA A 19 -9.47 15.48 -5.61
CA ALA A 19 -10.54 14.98 -4.74
C ALA A 19 -10.50 13.46 -4.54
N LEU A 20 -9.92 12.74 -5.51
CA LEU A 20 -9.70 11.29 -5.45
C LEU A 20 -8.32 10.92 -4.92
N ALA A 21 -7.47 11.89 -4.57
CA ALA A 21 -6.16 11.60 -4.02
C ALA A 21 -6.33 10.97 -2.62
N PRO A 22 -5.84 9.74 -2.39
CA PRO A 22 -5.97 9.10 -1.09
C PRO A 22 -5.19 9.87 -0.02
N TYR A 23 -5.65 9.74 1.24
CA TYR A 23 -4.90 10.22 2.40
C TYR A 23 -3.51 9.59 2.42
N THR A 24 -2.48 10.42 2.51
CA THR A 24 -1.08 9.97 2.51
C THR A 24 -0.50 10.09 3.90
N GLU A 25 -0.36 8.95 4.57
CA GLU A 25 0.54 8.81 5.71
C GLU A 25 1.83 8.20 5.14
N ALA A 26 2.95 8.92 5.26
CA ALA A 26 4.21 8.53 4.68
C ALA A 26 5.28 8.42 5.76
N ALA A 27 6.03 7.32 5.74
CA ALA A 27 7.29 7.24 6.46
C ALA A 27 8.37 8.04 5.70
N LEU A 28 9.40 8.50 6.40
CA LEU A 28 10.58 9.08 5.77
C LEU A 28 11.32 7.99 4.97
N VAL A 29 11.47 8.23 3.66
CA VAL A 29 12.20 7.34 2.75
C VAL A 29 13.30 8.12 2.03
N ARG A 30 14.29 7.40 1.50
CA ARG A 30 15.34 7.99 0.66
C ARG A 30 14.76 8.59 -0.62
N ASP A 31 15.34 9.70 -1.07
CA ASP A 31 14.85 10.51 -2.19
C ASP A 31 15.43 10.11 -3.56
N ASP A 32 16.46 9.27 -3.59
CA ASP A 32 17.13 8.77 -4.78
C ASP A 32 16.53 7.47 -5.35
N VAL A 33 15.50 6.91 -4.70
CA VAL A 33 14.69 5.78 -5.20
C VAL A 33 13.31 6.30 -5.61
N ASP A 34 12.72 5.73 -6.66
CA ASP A 34 11.36 6.09 -7.08
C ASP A 34 10.37 5.79 -5.94
N TYR A 35 9.55 6.78 -5.56
CA TYR A 35 8.58 6.63 -4.49
C TYR A 35 7.57 5.50 -4.77
N GLN A 36 7.30 5.21 -6.05
CA GLN A 36 6.42 4.12 -6.46
C GLN A 36 6.92 2.76 -5.98
N ILE A 37 8.24 2.57 -5.82
CA ILE A 37 8.81 1.32 -5.31
C ILE A 37 8.34 1.06 -3.87
N PHE A 38 8.33 2.08 -3.01
CA PHE A 38 7.85 1.95 -1.64
C PHE A 38 6.34 1.70 -1.58
N ARG A 39 5.58 2.35 -2.47
CA ARG A 39 4.14 2.12 -2.60
C ARG A 39 3.81 0.71 -3.04
N ASP A 40 4.47 0.23 -4.10
CA ASP A 40 4.27 -1.12 -4.63
C ASP A 40 4.68 -2.18 -3.61
N PHE A 41 5.78 -1.94 -2.87
CA PHE A 41 6.20 -2.80 -1.78
C PHE A 41 5.12 -2.91 -0.69
N ALA A 42 4.56 -1.78 -0.24
CA ALA A 42 3.55 -1.74 0.81
C ALA A 42 2.20 -2.33 0.38
N GLU A 43 1.85 -2.22 -0.91
CA GLU A 43 0.57 -2.70 -1.44
C GLU A 43 0.66 -4.11 -2.08
N ASN A 44 1.80 -4.80 -1.99
CA ASN A 44 2.10 -6.06 -2.70
C ASN A 44 1.83 -6.00 -4.22
N LYS A 45 2.14 -4.86 -4.85
CA LYS A 45 1.93 -4.60 -6.28
C LYS A 45 3.24 -4.66 -7.07
N GLY A 46 3.08 -4.58 -8.40
CA GLY A 46 4.21 -4.57 -9.33
C GLY A 46 5.05 -5.84 -9.19
N ARG A 47 6.33 -5.65 -8.86
CA ARG A 47 7.32 -6.73 -8.67
C ARG A 47 7.34 -7.31 -7.25
N PHE A 48 6.51 -6.79 -6.34
CA PHE A 48 6.43 -7.19 -4.92
C PHE A 48 5.18 -8.03 -4.62
N SER A 49 4.74 -8.84 -5.58
CA SER A 49 3.68 -9.81 -5.34
C SER A 49 4.07 -10.78 -4.23
N VAL A 50 3.08 -11.26 -3.47
CA VAL A 50 3.27 -12.24 -2.40
C VAL A 50 4.06 -13.44 -2.92
N GLY A 51 5.10 -13.85 -2.18
CA GLY A 51 5.97 -14.96 -2.57
C GLY A 51 7.10 -14.62 -3.55
N ALA A 52 7.15 -13.41 -4.11
CA ALA A 52 8.27 -12.98 -4.96
C ALA A 52 9.60 -13.03 -4.18
N THR A 53 10.66 -13.53 -4.80
CA THR A 53 12.00 -13.64 -4.20
C THR A 53 13.01 -12.85 -5.01
N ASN A 54 14.10 -12.41 -4.36
CA ASN A 54 15.25 -11.77 -5.02
C ASN A 54 14.88 -10.53 -5.87
N VAL A 55 13.89 -9.75 -5.43
CA VAL A 55 13.40 -8.57 -6.16
C VAL A 55 14.44 -7.44 -6.11
N GLU A 56 15.07 -7.14 -7.25
CA GLU A 56 16.06 -6.05 -7.36
C GLU A 56 15.42 -4.66 -7.24
N VAL A 57 16.05 -3.80 -6.44
CA VAL A 57 15.76 -2.37 -6.32
C VAL A 57 16.89 -1.59 -6.98
N ARG A 58 16.53 -0.58 -7.76
CA ARG A 58 17.48 0.31 -8.44
C ARG A 58 17.16 1.76 -8.07
N ASP A 59 18.19 2.60 -8.03
CA ASP A 59 18.01 4.04 -7.84
C ASP A 59 17.44 4.71 -9.11
N LYS A 60 17.14 6.01 -9.03
CA LYS A 60 16.66 6.82 -10.16
C LYS A 60 17.68 6.94 -11.31
N ASN A 61 18.96 6.65 -11.06
CA ASN A 61 20.03 6.58 -12.06
C ASN A 61 20.23 5.17 -12.63
N ASN A 62 19.33 4.23 -12.29
CA ASN A 62 19.36 2.83 -12.69
C ASN A 62 20.57 2.04 -12.16
N GLN A 63 21.22 2.51 -11.08
CA GLN A 63 22.24 1.77 -10.34
C GLN A 63 21.58 0.76 -9.41
N SER A 64 22.15 -0.44 -9.33
CA SER A 64 21.61 -1.50 -8.48
C SER A 64 21.88 -1.18 -7.01
N LEU A 65 20.82 -1.26 -6.20
CA LEU A 65 20.89 -1.13 -4.74
C LEU A 65 20.82 -2.51 -4.05
N GLY A 66 20.84 -3.59 -4.84
CA GLY A 66 20.65 -4.97 -4.37
C GLY A 66 19.18 -5.40 -4.35
N SER A 67 18.92 -6.53 -3.69
CA SER A 67 17.58 -7.07 -3.53
C SER A 67 16.86 -6.44 -2.33
N ALA A 68 15.55 -6.23 -2.46
CA ALA A 68 14.70 -5.65 -1.41
C ALA A 68 14.65 -6.50 -0.13
N LEU A 69 14.76 -7.82 -0.29
CA LEU A 69 14.84 -8.80 0.79
C LEU A 69 16.09 -9.66 0.60
N PRO A 70 16.65 -10.25 1.68
CA PRO A 70 17.76 -11.18 1.58
C PRO A 70 17.45 -12.35 0.62
N ASN A 71 18.51 -12.95 0.08
CA ASN A 71 18.39 -13.99 -0.93
C ASN A 71 17.49 -15.15 -0.47
N GLY A 72 16.53 -15.51 -1.33
CA GLY A 72 15.60 -16.61 -1.09
C GLY A 72 14.47 -16.32 -0.11
N ILE A 73 14.40 -15.11 0.47
CA ILE A 73 13.28 -14.72 1.34
C ILE A 73 12.09 -14.29 0.47
N PRO A 74 10.91 -14.92 0.63
CA PRO A 74 9.71 -14.55 -0.11
C PRO A 74 9.10 -13.26 0.44
N MET A 75 8.51 -12.47 -0.46
CA MET A 75 7.72 -11.30 -0.10
C MET A 75 6.51 -11.70 0.76
N ILE A 76 6.35 -11.01 1.88
CA ILE A 76 5.24 -11.19 2.84
C ILE A 76 3.90 -10.75 2.24
N ASP A 77 2.81 -11.36 2.71
CA ASP A 77 1.44 -10.93 2.44
C ASP A 77 1.00 -9.86 3.44
N PHE A 78 0.83 -8.63 2.98
CA PHE A 78 0.37 -7.50 3.79
C PHE A 78 -1.16 -7.38 3.88
N SER A 79 -1.94 -8.29 3.28
CA SER A 79 -3.41 -8.26 3.34
C SER A 79 -4.00 -8.42 4.74
N VAL A 80 -3.20 -8.91 5.70
CA VAL A 80 -3.53 -9.02 7.12
C VAL A 80 -3.47 -7.69 7.88
N VAL A 81 -2.93 -6.64 7.25
CA VAL A 81 -2.81 -5.29 7.81
C VAL A 81 -4.01 -4.45 7.39
N ASP A 82 -4.48 -3.59 8.29
CA ASP A 82 -5.57 -2.66 8.00
C ASP A 82 -5.29 -1.74 6.79
N VAL A 83 -6.21 -1.71 5.83
CA VAL A 83 -6.08 -1.02 4.54
C VAL A 83 -6.40 0.46 4.60
N ASN A 84 -6.83 1.01 5.74
CA ASN A 84 -7.15 2.44 5.86
C ASN A 84 -6.07 3.18 6.65
N LYS A 85 -5.68 2.65 7.80
CA LYS A 85 -4.81 3.29 8.78
C LYS A 85 -3.48 2.57 8.96
N ARG A 86 -3.41 1.26 8.65
CA ARG A 86 -2.20 0.42 8.79
C ARG A 86 -1.64 0.38 10.22
N ILE A 87 -2.51 0.54 11.22
CA ILE A 87 -2.15 0.56 12.65
C ILE A 87 -2.53 -0.73 13.39
N GLY A 88 -3.16 -1.69 12.71
CA GLY A 88 -3.57 -2.97 13.29
C GLY A 88 -3.25 -4.12 12.35
N THR A 89 -2.79 -5.23 12.92
CA THR A 89 -2.47 -6.46 12.20
C THR A 89 -3.33 -7.61 12.72
N LEU A 90 -3.99 -8.34 11.81
CA LEU A 90 -4.75 -9.55 12.13
C LEU A 90 -3.79 -10.68 12.51
N VAL A 91 -3.91 -11.20 13.74
CA VAL A 91 -3.07 -12.30 14.25
C VAL A 91 -3.85 -13.61 14.42
N ASP A 92 -5.18 -13.50 14.49
CA ASP A 92 -6.14 -14.60 14.58
C ASP A 92 -7.43 -14.17 13.86
N PRO A 93 -8.27 -15.07 13.33
CA PRO A 93 -9.50 -14.71 12.64
C PRO A 93 -10.44 -13.76 13.39
N GLN A 94 -10.31 -13.58 14.70
CA GLN A 94 -11.09 -12.59 15.45
C GLN A 94 -10.25 -11.62 16.30
N TYR A 95 -8.92 -11.58 16.16
CA TYR A 95 -8.07 -10.71 16.99
C TYR A 95 -7.07 -9.90 16.16
N ILE A 96 -6.99 -8.61 16.48
CA ILE A 96 -6.02 -7.66 15.94
C ILE A 96 -5.11 -7.18 17.06
N VAL A 97 -3.81 -7.05 16.75
CA VAL A 97 -2.82 -6.46 17.65
C VAL A 97 -2.46 -5.06 17.17
N SER A 98 -2.36 -4.12 18.12
CA SER A 98 -1.99 -2.72 17.91
C SER A 98 -1.36 -2.13 19.18
N VAL A 99 -1.01 -0.86 19.16
CA VAL A 99 -0.47 -0.12 20.31
C VAL A 99 -1.60 0.57 21.08
N LYS A 100 -1.61 0.44 22.41
CA LYS A 100 -2.68 0.99 23.28
C LYS A 100 -2.89 2.50 23.12
N HIS A 101 -1.84 3.27 22.89
CA HIS A 101 -1.96 4.73 22.78
C HIS A 101 -2.70 5.17 21.50
N ALA A 102 -2.83 4.30 20.49
CA ALA A 102 -3.56 4.58 19.25
C ALA A 102 -5.07 4.28 19.33
N HIS A 103 -5.60 3.88 20.50
CA HIS A 103 -6.99 3.43 20.71
C HIS A 103 -8.09 4.27 20.04
N LYS A 104 -7.92 5.60 19.93
CA LYS A 104 -8.89 6.49 19.27
C LYS A 104 -9.12 6.16 17.80
N HIS A 105 -8.18 5.47 17.17
CA HIS A 105 -8.20 5.12 15.75
C HIS A 105 -8.58 3.65 15.50
N ILE A 106 -8.87 2.86 16.55
CA ILE A 106 -9.02 1.39 16.50
C ILE A 106 -10.50 0.96 16.53
N ASN A 107 -11.46 1.85 16.25
CA ASN A 107 -12.89 1.49 16.33
C ASN A 107 -13.34 0.52 15.22
N ASP A 108 -12.76 0.66 14.03
CA ASP A 108 -13.09 -0.14 12.85
C ASP A 108 -11.82 -0.45 12.06
N PHE A 109 -11.76 -1.68 11.55
CA PHE A 109 -10.69 -2.21 10.72
C PHE A 109 -11.24 -2.79 9.42
N TYR A 110 -10.48 -2.61 8.35
CA TYR A 110 -10.81 -3.06 7.02
C TYR A 110 -9.60 -3.82 6.45
N LEU A 111 -9.82 -5.07 6.08
CA LEU A 111 -8.78 -5.97 5.56
C LEU A 111 -9.03 -6.28 4.09
N GLY A 112 -7.98 -6.71 3.38
CA GLY A 112 -8.06 -7.11 1.97
C GLY A 112 -7.45 -6.10 0.99
N ILE A 113 -8.02 -6.01 -0.21
CA ILE A 113 -7.47 -5.16 -1.29
C ILE A 113 -8.19 -3.81 -1.32
N ILE A 114 -7.42 -2.73 -1.47
CA ILE A 114 -7.97 -1.38 -1.71
C ILE A 114 -8.62 -1.37 -3.10
N THR A 115 -9.94 -1.56 -3.17
CA THR A 115 -10.75 -1.30 -4.36
C THR A 115 -11.99 -0.53 -3.95
N ASP A 116 -12.37 0.48 -4.73
CA ASP A 116 -13.55 1.33 -4.48
C ASP A 116 -14.89 0.59 -4.64
N THR A 117 -14.95 -0.75 -4.72
CA THR A 117 -16.18 -1.43 -5.19
C THR A 117 -16.53 -2.79 -4.59
N VAL A 118 -15.71 -3.54 -3.82
CA VAL A 118 -16.17 -4.90 -3.41
C VAL A 118 -15.78 -5.34 -1.99
N MET A 119 -16.82 -5.73 -1.23
CA MET A 119 -16.88 -6.51 0.00
C MET A 119 -15.85 -6.18 1.09
N PHE A 120 -16.20 -5.17 1.90
CA PHE A 120 -15.66 -5.00 3.23
C PHE A 120 -16.25 -6.08 4.16
N LEU A 121 -15.42 -7.00 4.66
CA LEU A 121 -15.79 -7.74 5.85
C LEU A 121 -15.61 -6.78 7.04
N MET A 122 -16.69 -6.09 7.41
CA MET A 122 -16.68 -5.28 8.63
C MET A 122 -16.68 -6.23 9.83
N MET A 123 -15.51 -6.56 10.33
CA MET A 123 -15.40 -7.36 11.54
C MET A 123 -15.29 -6.42 12.74
N LYS A 124 -16.35 -6.37 13.54
CA LYS A 124 -16.37 -5.63 14.81
C LYS A 124 -15.57 -6.44 15.82
N ILE A 125 -14.28 -6.13 15.95
CA ILE A 125 -13.34 -6.88 16.76
C ILE A 125 -13.19 -6.21 18.12
N ASN A 126 -13.38 -6.96 19.21
CA ASN A 126 -13.09 -6.48 20.55
C ASN A 126 -11.57 -6.38 20.72
N ILE A 127 -11.10 -5.19 21.06
CA ILE A 127 -9.70 -4.93 21.40
C ILE A 127 -9.51 -5.37 22.86
N VAL A 128 -8.54 -6.25 23.11
CA VAL A 128 -8.10 -6.62 24.47
C VAL A 128 -7.01 -5.66 24.95
#